data_AF-A0A351Y5Y8-F1
#
_entry.id   AF-A0A351Y5Y8-F1
#
_cell.length_a   1.000
_cell.length_b   1.000
_cell.length_c   1.000
_cell.angle_alpha   90.00
_cell.angle_beta   90.00
_cell.angle_gamma   90.00
#
_symmetry.space_group_name_H-M   'P 1'
#
loop_
_entity.id
_entity.type
_entity.pdbx_description
1 polymer ?
#
loop_
_entity_poly.entity_id
_entity_poly.type
_entity_poly.pdbx_seq_one_letter_code
_entity_poly.pdbx_strand_id
1 'polypeptide(L)'
;MAIRPKVKIFYYVGNLGLLNQKILGIVGPRKMSMYGKQVLESVFTYAVDHDLVTVSGMAEGVDQLCHQLSHEHNIPTIAILGGGLGHYLQRPEAKFINQIVAHGGLVISEFKL
;
A
#
# COMPACT_ATOMS: atom_id res chain seq x y z
N MET A 1 13.89 7.98 -18.30
CA MET A 1 13.85 6.52 -18.10
C MET A 1 12.43 6.06 -18.39
N ALA A 2 12.21 5.18 -19.37
CA ALA A 2 10.86 4.66 -19.67
C ALA A 2 10.69 3.30 -19.01
N ILE A 3 9.72 3.16 -18.11
CA ILE A 3 9.33 1.85 -17.57
C ILE A 3 8.60 1.11 -18.69
N ARG A 4 9.14 -0.03 -19.15
CA ARG A 4 8.53 -0.89 -20.17
C ARG A 4 8.10 -2.20 -19.53
N PRO A 5 6.92 -2.28 -18.91
CA PRO A 5 6.50 -3.48 -18.21
C PRO A 5 6.29 -4.62 -19.20
N LYS A 6 6.86 -5.79 -18.91
CA LYS A 6 6.53 -7.05 -19.60
C LYS A 6 5.12 -7.53 -19.25
N VAL A 7 4.64 -7.14 -18.07
CA VAL A 7 3.30 -7.46 -17.57
C VAL A 7 2.27 -6.61 -18.29
N LYS A 8 1.24 -7.27 -18.84
CA LYS A 8 0.14 -6.62 -19.57
C LYS A 8 -1.19 -6.63 -18.82
N ILE A 9 -1.28 -7.34 -17.70
CA ILE A 9 -2.52 -7.54 -16.94
C ILE A 9 -2.21 -7.38 -15.46
N PHE A 10 -3.02 -6.57 -14.78
CA PHE A 10 -3.03 -6.46 -13.32
C PHE A 10 -4.40 -6.89 -12.80
N TYR A 11 -4.41 -7.60 -11.69
CA TYR A 11 -5.60 -7.95 -10.92
C TYR A 11 -5.72 -6.97 -9.76
N TYR A 12 -6.94 -6.58 -9.40
CA TYR A 12 -7.14 -5.62 -8.33
C TYR A 12 -8.43 -5.86 -7.56
N VAL A 13 -8.50 -5.24 -6.37
CA VAL A 13 -9.72 -5.06 -5.60
C VAL A 13 -9.69 -3.68 -4.94
N GLY A 14 -10.82 -2.97 -4.95
CA GLY A 14 -10.93 -1.63 -4.39
C GLY A 14 -10.97 -0.51 -5.45
N ASN A 15 -10.53 0.68 -5.06
CA ASN A 15 -10.78 1.92 -5.80
C ASN A 15 -9.69 2.26 -6.83
N LEU A 16 -9.94 1.99 -8.11
CA LEU A 16 -9.02 2.38 -9.19
C LEU A 16 -8.87 3.90 -9.36
N GLY A 17 -9.81 4.70 -8.86
CA GLY A 17 -9.74 6.16 -8.93
C GLY A 17 -8.49 6.75 -8.28
N LEU A 18 -7.91 6.05 -7.29
CA LEU A 18 -6.67 6.46 -6.61
C LEU A 18 -5.47 6.55 -7.55
N LEU A 19 -5.48 5.83 -8.68
CA LEU A 19 -4.41 5.88 -9.67
C LEU A 19 -4.30 7.23 -10.40
N ASN A 20 -5.32 8.07 -10.29
CA ASN A 20 -5.33 9.43 -10.85
C ASN A 20 -4.92 10.50 -9.82
N GLN A 21 -4.61 10.11 -8.58
CA GLN A 21 -4.20 11.03 -7.52
C GLN A 21 -2.67 11.14 -7.45
N LYS A 22 -2.18 12.08 -6.62
CA LYS A 22 -0.75 12.17 -6.31
C LYS A 22 -0.35 10.97 -5.45
N ILE A 23 0.60 10.17 -5.93
CA ILE A 23 1.01 8.94 -5.25
C ILE A 23 2.36 9.15 -4.55
N LEU A 24 2.41 8.89 -3.24
CA LEU A 24 3.62 8.82 -2.44
C LEU A 24 4.04 7.36 -2.24
N GLY A 25 5.14 6.97 -2.87
CA GLY A 25 5.75 5.65 -2.67
C GLY A 25 6.57 5.58 -1.39
N ILE A 26 6.24 4.64 -0.51
CA ILE A 26 6.97 4.40 0.74
C ILE A 26 7.47 2.97 0.74
N VAL A 27 8.78 2.81 0.83
CA VAL A 27 9.47 1.51 0.85
C VAL A 27 10.56 1.52 1.92
N GLY A 28 10.89 0.35 2.45
CA GLY A 28 11.97 0.24 3.42
C GLY A 28 12.22 -1.17 3.91
N PRO A 29 13.04 -1.34 4.96
CA PRO A 29 13.43 -2.65 5.46
C PRO A 29 12.27 -3.37 6.15
N ARG A 30 12.29 -4.72 6.09
CA ARG A 30 11.34 -5.56 6.84
C ARG A 30 11.51 -5.50 8.36
N LYS A 31 12.69 -5.07 8.80
CA LYS A 31 13.00 -4.80 10.22
C LYS A 31 13.53 -3.38 10.31
N MET A 32 12.66 -2.44 10.63
CA MET A 32 13.05 -1.05 10.84
C MET A 32 13.52 -0.81 12.28
N SER A 33 14.38 0.19 12.47
CA SER A 33 14.72 0.68 13.80
C SER A 33 13.58 1.51 14.39
N MET A 34 13.62 1.74 15.71
CA MET A 34 12.69 2.67 16.37
C MET A 34 12.77 4.07 15.77
N TYR A 35 13.97 4.53 15.41
CA TYR A 35 14.16 5.79 14.70
C TYR A 35 13.44 5.79 13.34
N GLY A 36 13.60 4.72 12.55
CA GLY A 36 12.90 4.60 11.26
C GLY A 36 11.38 4.65 11.41
N LYS A 37 10.83 4.03 12.46
CA LYS A 37 9.41 4.13 12.81
C LYS A 37 8.99 5.58 13.09
N GLN A 38 9.73 6.29 13.95
CA GLN A 38 9.44 7.69 14.28
C GLN A 38 9.52 8.61 13.06
N VAL A 39 10.51 8.38 12.18
CA VAL A 39 10.62 9.11 10.92
C VAL A 39 9.37 8.87 10.07
N LEU A 40 8.91 7.63 9.95
CA LEU A 40 7.73 7.34 9.15
C LEU A 40 6.46 7.97 9.75
N GLU A 41 6.26 7.91 11.07
CA GLU A 41 5.17 8.60 11.77
C GLU A 41 5.19 10.12 11.50
N SER A 42 6.39 10.71 11.50
CA SER A 42 6.55 12.13 11.16
C SER A 42 6.15 12.44 9.72
N VAL A 43 6.53 11.58 8.76
CA VAL A 43 6.13 11.73 7.35
C VAL A 43 4.62 11.74 7.21
N PHE A 44 3.90 10.85 7.90
CA PHE A 44 2.44 10.80 7.86
C PHE A 44 1.77 12.02 8.49
N THR A 45 2.39 12.59 9.53
CA THR A 45 1.93 13.84 10.14
C THR A 45 1.95 14.99 9.14
N TYR A 46 2.93 15.05 8.24
CA TYR A 46 2.97 16.06 7.18
C TYR A 46 2.09 15.68 5.97
N ALA A 47 2.01 14.39 5.63
CA ALA A 47 1.33 13.92 4.43
C ALA A 47 -0.19 14.18 4.42
N VAL A 48 -0.81 14.26 5.61
CA VAL A 48 -2.27 14.46 5.76
C VAL A 48 -2.78 15.73 5.08
N ASP A 49 -1.95 16.77 4.95
CA ASP A 49 -2.33 18.08 4.40
C ASP A 49 -2.10 18.20 2.88
N HIS A 50 -1.71 17.12 2.20
CA HIS A 50 -1.19 17.18 0.82
C HIS A 50 -2.06 16.53 -0.27
N ASP A 51 -3.27 16.08 0.05
CA ASP A 51 -4.22 15.44 -0.89
C ASP A 51 -3.52 14.39 -1.79
N LEU A 52 -3.00 13.36 -1.12
CA LEU A 52 -2.21 12.30 -1.74
C LEU A 52 -2.72 10.92 -1.32
N VAL A 53 -2.25 9.91 -2.01
CA VAL A 53 -2.40 8.50 -1.64
C VAL A 53 -1.04 7.89 -1.42
N THR A 54 -0.94 6.93 -0.51
CA THR A 54 0.30 6.19 -0.30
C THR A 54 0.31 4.91 -1.13
N VAL A 55 1.50 4.43 -1.51
CA VAL A 55 1.66 3.11 -2.14
C VAL A 55 2.81 2.34 -1.49
N SER A 56 2.61 1.04 -1.23
CA SER A 56 3.63 0.15 -0.67
C SER A 56 3.37 -1.34 -0.96
N GLY A 57 4.30 -2.22 -0.57
CA GLY A 57 4.39 -3.63 -1.00
C GLY A 57 3.78 -4.68 -0.07
N MET A 58 3.05 -4.27 0.98
CA MET A 58 2.42 -5.16 1.98
C MET A 58 3.38 -6.10 2.75
N ALA A 59 4.70 -5.90 2.66
CA ALA A 59 5.65 -6.66 3.47
C ALA A 59 5.58 -6.24 4.96
N GLU A 60 6.01 -7.14 5.85
CA GLU A 60 6.26 -6.77 7.25
C GLU A 60 7.26 -5.61 7.33
N GLY A 61 7.16 -4.79 8.38
CA GLY A 61 8.04 -3.64 8.58
C GLY A 61 7.44 -2.37 7.95
N VAL A 62 8.23 -1.70 7.10
CA VAL A 62 7.89 -0.35 6.61
C VAL A 62 6.58 -0.34 5.83
N ASP A 63 6.36 -1.33 4.97
CA ASP A 63 5.17 -1.36 4.12
C ASP A 63 3.88 -1.54 4.95
N GLN A 64 3.89 -2.48 5.90
CA GLN A 64 2.76 -2.66 6.82
C GLN A 64 2.48 -1.42 7.64
N LEU A 65 3.52 -0.77 8.19
CA LEU A 65 3.36 0.46 8.97
C LEU A 65 2.86 1.62 8.09
N CYS A 66 3.29 1.71 6.83
CA CYS A 66 2.77 2.67 5.87
C CYS A 66 1.25 2.54 5.71
N HIS A 67 0.75 1.33 5.46
CA HIS A 67 -0.68 1.09 5.32
C HIS A 67 -1.46 1.36 6.63
N GLN A 68 -0.88 1.03 7.79
CA GLN A 68 -1.46 1.32 9.10
C GLN A 68 -1.58 2.82 9.35
N LEU A 69 -0.49 3.58 9.18
CA LEU A 69 -0.50 5.02 9.36
C LEU A 69 -1.40 5.72 8.33
N SER A 70 -1.48 5.19 7.11
CA SER A 70 -2.42 5.70 6.11
C SER A 70 -3.85 5.60 6.61
N HIS A 71 -4.22 4.46 7.19
CA HIS A 71 -5.53 4.27 7.79
C HIS A 71 -5.75 5.21 8.99
N GLU A 72 -4.80 5.31 9.91
CA GLU A 72 -4.88 6.17 11.11
C GLU A 72 -5.03 7.66 10.75
N HIS A 73 -4.38 8.11 9.68
CA HIS A 73 -4.43 9.49 9.21
C HIS A 73 -5.52 9.76 8.15
N ASN A 74 -6.39 8.79 7.88
CA ASN A 74 -7.43 8.87 6.83
C ASN A 74 -6.90 9.18 5.42
N ILE A 75 -5.69 8.71 5.12
CA ILE A 75 -5.05 8.80 3.82
C ILE A 75 -5.35 7.49 3.05
N PRO A 76 -5.94 7.53 1.84
CA PRO A 76 -6.13 6.31 1.06
C PRO A 76 -4.79 5.66 0.69
N THR A 77 -4.76 4.33 0.66
CA THR A 77 -3.53 3.59 0.40
C THR A 77 -3.69 2.52 -0.67
N ILE A 78 -2.62 2.30 -1.43
CA ILE A 78 -2.51 1.32 -2.51
C ILE A 78 -1.50 0.24 -2.08
N ALA A 79 -1.96 -1.01 -1.96
CA ALA A 79 -1.08 -2.16 -1.69
C ALA A 79 -0.72 -2.89 -2.99
N ILE A 80 0.57 -3.08 -3.24
CA ILE A 80 1.10 -3.85 -4.36
C ILE A 80 1.56 -5.21 -3.84
N LEU A 81 0.88 -6.28 -4.24
CA LEU A 81 1.19 -7.62 -3.76
C LEU A 81 2.30 -8.26 -4.58
N GLY A 82 3.27 -8.87 -3.89
CA GLY A 82 4.33 -9.70 -4.50
C GLY A 82 3.88 -11.12 -4.88
N GLY A 83 2.58 -11.41 -4.80
CA GLY A 83 2.00 -12.73 -5.08
C GLY A 83 0.52 -12.64 -5.48
N GLY A 84 -0.08 -13.80 -5.80
CA GLY A 84 -1.46 -13.88 -6.30
C GLY A 84 -2.49 -13.33 -5.32
N LEU A 85 -3.48 -12.59 -5.83
CA LEU A 85 -4.50 -11.96 -4.98
C LEU A 85 -5.30 -13.02 -4.19
N GLY A 86 -5.66 -14.15 -4.80
CA GLY A 86 -6.40 -15.20 -4.10
C GLY A 86 -5.56 -15.95 -3.07
N HIS A 87 -4.25 -16.06 -3.27
CA HIS A 87 -3.34 -16.55 -2.24
C HIS A 87 -3.35 -15.66 -0.99
N TYR A 88 -3.31 -14.33 -1.14
CA TYR A 88 -3.37 -13.41 -0.01
C TYR A 88 -4.74 -13.40 0.68
N LEU A 89 -5.83 -13.55 -0.08
CA LEU A 89 -7.19 -13.61 0.47
C LEU A 89 -7.48 -14.86 1.31
N GLN A 90 -6.66 -15.91 1.20
CA GLN A 90 -6.79 -17.13 2.00
C GLN A 90 -5.93 -17.10 3.29
N ARG A 91 -5.12 -16.07 3.48
CA ARG A 91 -4.18 -15.96 4.60
C ARG A 91 -4.67 -14.98 5.67
N PRO A 92 -4.07 -14.96 6.89
CA PRO A 92 -4.41 -13.99 7.92
C PRO A 92 -4.38 -12.52 7.47
N GLU A 93 -3.50 -12.20 6.51
CA GLU A 93 -3.35 -10.89 5.86
C GLU A 93 -4.62 -10.43 5.12
N ALA A 94 -5.53 -11.34 4.79
CA ALA A 94 -6.81 -11.01 4.15
C ALA A 94 -7.62 -9.99 4.95
N LYS A 95 -7.54 -10.03 6.29
CA LYS A 95 -8.19 -9.02 7.14
C LYS A 95 -7.65 -7.61 6.86
N PHE A 96 -6.34 -7.48 6.67
CA PHE A 96 -5.71 -6.19 6.43
C PHE A 96 -6.00 -5.68 5.02
N ILE A 97 -6.03 -6.57 4.03
CA ILE A 97 -6.50 -6.24 2.66
C ILE A 97 -7.95 -5.73 2.69
N ASN A 98 -8.84 -6.42 3.40
CA ASN A 98 -10.24 -6.01 3.52
C ASN A 98 -10.37 -4.65 4.20
N GLN A 99 -9.53 -4.37 5.20
CA GLN A 99 -9.47 -3.05 5.84
C GLN A 99 -9.03 -1.95 4.85
N ILE A 100 -7.99 -2.19 4.05
CA ILE A 100 -7.55 -1.23 3.02
C ILE A 100 -8.71 -0.93 2.07
N VAL A 101 -9.37 -1.97 1.53
CA VAL A 101 -10.48 -1.81 0.58
C VAL A 101 -11.68 -1.10 1.22
N ALA A 102 -12.03 -1.46 2.46
CA ALA A 102 -13.16 -0.86 3.17
C ALA A 102 -12.96 0.65 3.43
N HIS A 103 -11.71 1.11 3.53
CA HIS A 103 -11.35 2.52 3.68
C HIS A 103 -11.13 3.23 2.32
N GLY A 104 -11.65 2.66 1.23
CA GLY A 104 -11.55 3.25 -0.11
C GLY A 104 -10.17 3.10 -0.75
N GLY A 105 -9.32 2.22 -0.21
CA GLY A 105 -8.02 1.87 -0.74
C GLY A 105 -8.09 0.95 -1.97
N LEU A 106 -6.91 0.57 -2.46
CA LEU A 106 -6.75 -0.28 -3.64
C LEU A 106 -5.68 -1.35 -3.38
N VAL A 107 -5.94 -2.58 -3.79
CA VAL A 107 -4.93 -3.65 -3.78
C VAL A 107 -4.73 -4.14 -5.20
N ILE A 108 -3.48 -4.26 -5.63
CA ILE A 108 -3.09 -4.64 -7.00
C ILE A 108 -2.10 -5.80 -6.95
N SER A 109 -2.20 -6.73 -7.89
CA SER A 109 -1.22 -7.79 -8.12
C SER A 109 -0.99 -8.01 -9.62
N GLU A 110 0.23 -8.38 -10.00
CA GLU A 110 0.53 -8.90 -11.35
C GLU A 110 0.22 -10.40 -11.51
N PHE A 111 -0.02 -11.09 -10.39
CA PHE A 111 -0.27 -12.53 -10.35
C PHE A 111 -1.77 -12.81 -10.24
N LYS A 112 -2.21 -13.89 -10.90
CA LYS A 112 -3.62 -14.34 -10.90
C LYS A 112 -4.15 -14.59 -9.48
N LEU A 113 -5.49 -14.53 -9.38
CA LEU A 113 -6.28 -14.98 -8.24
C LEU A 113 -5.92 -16.43 -7.88
#